data_AF-A0A839Y2D0-F1
#
_entry.id   AF-A0A839Y2D0-F1
#
_cell.length_a   1.000
_cell.length_b   1.000
_cell.length_c   1.000
_cell.angle_alpha   90.00
_cell.angle_beta   90.00
_cell.angle_gamma   90.00
#
_symmetry.space_group_name_H-M   'P 1'
#
loop_
_entity.id
_entity.type
_entity.pdbx_description
1 polymer ?
#
loop_
_entity_poly.entity_id
_entity_poly.type
_entity_poly.pdbx_seq_one_letter_code
_entity_poly.pdbx_strand_id
1 'polypeptide(L)'
;ALEHGFTSVEADVWAVGDELLVAHDSWELDPDRTLRSLYLEPLRDAVRGKSGVYPGWKGQFQLLVDIKSDGPRTWELLEHQLAEYAGMLTRYRDGKVDTGAIQVVVSGNRPLDNMAEAPERLSFYDGRSGDLGGDLAAELMPLVSDNWNTVFDWNGEGPMPARERARLREMAARAHDAGQRLRFWATPDQVGEQRTAVWTELRDAGVDHINTDDLAGLRDFLRS
;
A
#
# COMPACT_ATOMS: atom_id res chain seq x y z
N ALA A 1 8.68 10.44 2.77
CA ALA A 1 7.61 9.83 3.59
C ALA A 1 7.96 9.76 5.09
N LEU A 2 9.02 9.03 5.48
CA LEU A 2 9.35 8.79 6.90
C LEU A 2 9.54 10.08 7.72
N GLU A 3 10.25 11.08 7.18
CA GLU A 3 10.48 12.37 7.85
C GLU A 3 9.19 13.17 8.09
N HIS A 4 8.14 12.91 7.31
CA HIS A 4 6.82 13.51 7.49
C HIS A 4 5.94 12.75 8.49
N GLY A 5 6.41 11.60 9.00
CA GLY A 5 5.65 10.78 9.95
C GLY A 5 4.68 9.79 9.30
N PHE A 6 4.77 9.57 7.99
CA PHE A 6 3.87 8.65 7.29
C PHE A 6 4.24 7.18 7.49
N THR A 7 3.23 6.33 7.44
CA THR A 7 3.32 4.91 7.76
C THR A 7 3.21 4.00 6.54
N SER A 8 3.20 4.57 5.34
CA SER A 8 3.17 3.84 4.07
C SER A 8 3.95 4.59 3.00
N VAL A 9 4.52 3.86 2.05
CA VAL A 9 5.08 4.38 0.79
C VAL A 9 4.78 3.39 -0.34
N GLU A 10 4.76 3.88 -1.57
CA GLU A 10 4.58 3.08 -2.79
C GLU A 10 5.85 3.09 -3.63
N ALA A 11 6.17 1.95 -4.24
CA ALA A 11 7.25 1.79 -5.20
C ALA A 11 6.72 1.09 -6.46
N ASP A 12 6.80 1.77 -7.61
CA ASP A 12 6.54 1.18 -8.92
C ASP A 12 7.75 0.33 -9.34
N VAL A 13 7.56 -0.99 -9.51
CA VAL A 13 8.66 -1.93 -9.77
C VAL A 13 8.57 -2.64 -11.12
N TRP A 14 9.74 -2.81 -11.73
CA TRP A 14 9.93 -3.53 -12.98
C TRP A 14 11.01 -4.61 -12.81
N ALA A 15 10.71 -5.82 -13.28
CA ALA A 15 11.71 -6.89 -13.41
C ALA A 15 12.60 -6.66 -14.63
N VAL A 16 13.90 -6.47 -14.42
CA VAL A 16 14.91 -6.29 -15.47
C VAL A 16 16.08 -7.23 -15.20
N GLY A 17 16.18 -8.31 -15.99
CA GLY A 17 17.11 -9.40 -15.70
C GLY A 17 16.72 -10.11 -14.40
N ASP A 18 17.63 -10.12 -13.43
CA ASP A 18 17.45 -10.66 -12.08
C ASP A 18 17.28 -9.55 -11.02
N GLU A 19 17.11 -8.29 -11.45
CA GLU A 19 16.93 -7.14 -10.59
C GLU A 19 15.52 -6.54 -10.65
N LEU A 20 15.18 -5.81 -9.59
CA LEU A 20 13.96 -5.02 -9.48
C LEU A 20 14.31 -3.53 -9.52
N LEU A 21 13.97 -2.87 -10.62
CA LEU A 21 14.19 -1.43 -10.81
C LEU A 21 12.93 -0.64 -10.45
N VAL A 22 13.12 0.59 -9.97
CA VAL A 22 12.03 1.48 -9.56
C VAL A 22 11.86 2.61 -10.57
N ALA A 23 10.71 2.65 -11.23
CA ALA A 23 10.33 3.69 -12.17
C ALA A 23 8.81 3.67 -12.38
N HIS A 24 8.18 4.84 -12.58
CA HIS A 24 6.76 4.88 -12.91
C HIS A 24 6.54 4.33 -14.32
N ASP A 25 7.33 4.83 -15.27
CA ASP A 25 7.29 4.42 -16.66
C ASP A 25 8.58 3.70 -17.10
N SER A 26 8.46 2.76 -18.04
CA SER A 26 9.58 1.92 -18.47
C SER A 26 10.73 2.69 -19.13
N TRP A 27 10.49 3.89 -19.66
CA TRP A 27 11.54 4.73 -20.25
C TRP A 27 12.35 5.51 -19.21
N GLU A 28 11.93 5.52 -17.95
CA GLU A 28 12.64 6.13 -16.83
C GLU A 28 13.54 5.13 -16.08
N LEU A 29 13.60 3.88 -16.56
CA LEU A 29 14.39 2.83 -15.94
C LEU A 29 15.88 3.20 -15.91
N ASP A 30 16.42 3.16 -14.71
CA ASP A 30 17.82 3.44 -14.41
C ASP A 30 18.39 2.24 -13.63
N PRO A 31 19.46 1.58 -14.11
CA PRO A 31 20.04 0.41 -13.46
C PRO A 31 20.53 0.68 -12.02
N ASP A 32 20.80 1.94 -11.66
CA ASP A 32 21.25 2.30 -10.31
C ASP A 32 20.07 2.49 -9.32
N ARG A 33 18.83 2.61 -9.84
CA ARG A 33 17.60 2.83 -9.07
C ARG A 33 16.87 1.53 -8.79
N THR A 34 17.43 0.71 -7.90
CA THR A 34 16.86 -0.59 -7.52
C THR A 34 15.90 -0.49 -6.33
N LEU A 35 15.01 -1.47 -6.18
CA LEU A 35 14.15 -1.60 -5.01
C LEU A 35 14.98 -1.71 -3.71
N ARG A 36 16.13 -2.39 -3.79
CA ARG A 36 17.06 -2.54 -2.66
C ARG A 36 17.59 -1.20 -2.19
N SER A 37 18.23 -0.46 -3.10
CA SER A 37 18.93 0.78 -2.76
C SER A 37 17.97 1.89 -2.33
N LEU A 38 16.79 1.95 -2.95
CA LEU A 38 15.83 3.03 -2.70
C LEU A 38 14.87 2.74 -1.53
N TYR A 39 14.58 1.48 -1.22
CA TYR A 39 13.56 1.13 -0.21
C TYR A 39 14.07 0.13 0.84
N LEU A 40 14.52 -1.07 0.45
CA LEU A 40 14.78 -2.15 1.42
C LEU A 40 15.95 -1.84 2.36
N GLU A 41 17.06 -1.30 1.83
CA GLU A 41 18.22 -0.92 2.64
C GLU A 41 17.91 0.26 3.56
N PRO A 42 17.31 1.38 3.08
CA PRO A 42 16.87 2.46 3.97
C PRO A 42 15.90 2.01 5.07
N LEU A 43 14.94 1.12 4.75
CA LEU A 43 14.00 0.59 5.75
C LEU A 43 14.68 -0.29 6.78
N ARG A 44 15.59 -1.17 6.36
CA ARG A 44 16.42 -1.98 7.27
C ARG A 44 17.18 -1.08 8.25
N ASP A 45 17.80 -0.02 7.74
CA ASP A 45 18.56 0.91 8.57
C ASP A 45 17.64 1.72 9.50
N ALA A 46 16.45 2.08 9.04
CA ALA A 46 15.44 2.78 9.84
C ALA A 46 14.98 1.95 11.05
N VAL A 47 14.84 0.63 10.91
CA VAL A 47 14.35 -0.28 11.97
C VAL A 47 15.47 -0.98 12.76
N ARG A 48 16.74 -0.78 12.39
CA ARG A 48 17.88 -1.48 13.00
C ARG A 48 17.96 -1.22 14.50
N GLY A 49 17.86 -2.28 15.30
CA GLY A 49 17.89 -2.21 16.76
C GLY A 49 16.65 -1.55 17.38
N LYS A 50 15.55 -1.43 16.62
CA LYS A 50 14.28 -0.83 17.05
C LYS A 50 13.13 -1.81 16.84
N SER A 51 12.00 -1.57 17.50
CA SER A 51 10.78 -2.36 17.34
C SER A 51 9.88 -1.90 16.18
N GLY A 52 10.26 -0.83 15.48
CA GLY A 52 9.47 -0.20 14.42
C GLY A 52 10.22 0.99 13.81
N VAL A 53 9.64 1.62 12.78
CA VAL A 53 10.24 2.78 12.11
C VAL A 53 10.22 4.05 12.96
N TYR A 54 9.29 4.15 13.92
CA TYR A 54 9.14 5.30 14.82
C TYR A 54 9.27 4.87 16.29
N PRO A 55 9.99 5.64 17.14
CA PRO A 55 10.10 5.36 18.56
C PRO A 55 8.73 5.27 19.26
N GLY A 56 8.47 4.19 19.97
CA GLY A 56 7.23 3.99 20.74
C GLY A 56 5.98 3.70 19.91
N TRP A 57 6.05 3.79 18.58
CA TRP A 57 4.97 3.39 17.69
C TRP A 57 4.92 1.87 17.58
N LYS A 58 3.71 1.31 17.72
CA LYS A 58 3.46 -0.15 17.68
C LYS A 58 2.83 -0.63 16.37
N GLY A 59 2.64 0.27 15.40
CA GLY A 59 2.12 -0.09 14.09
C GLY A 59 3.19 -0.66 13.17
N GLN A 60 2.76 -1.08 12.00
CA GLN A 60 3.62 -1.60 10.94
C GLN A 60 3.72 -0.60 9.81
N PHE A 61 4.94 -0.35 9.32
CA PHE A 61 5.12 0.48 8.14
C PHE A 61 4.82 -0.35 6.89
N GLN A 62 4.00 0.17 5.98
CA GLN A 62 3.67 -0.49 4.73
C GLN A 62 4.61 -0.07 3.60
N LEU A 63 5.22 -1.06 2.93
CA LEU A 63 5.81 -0.87 1.62
C LEU A 63 4.85 -1.45 0.58
N LEU A 64 4.15 -0.59 -0.15
CA LEU A 64 3.32 -1.00 -1.28
C LEU A 64 4.21 -1.13 -2.51
N VAL A 65 4.25 -2.31 -3.13
CA VAL A 65 5.06 -2.62 -4.31
C VAL A 65 4.11 -2.78 -5.49
N ASP A 66 4.01 -1.77 -6.35
CA ASP A 66 3.18 -1.81 -7.56
C ASP A 66 3.98 -2.47 -8.70
N ILE A 67 3.64 -3.72 -9.03
CA ILE A 67 4.29 -4.46 -10.11
C ILE A 67 3.78 -3.94 -11.46
N LYS A 68 4.67 -3.32 -12.25
CA LYS A 68 4.38 -2.80 -13.59
C LYS A 68 4.69 -3.79 -14.72
N SER A 69 5.54 -4.78 -14.46
CA SER A 69 5.94 -5.85 -15.40
C SER A 69 5.14 -7.15 -15.21
N ASP A 70 5.61 -8.26 -15.78
CA ASP A 70 4.99 -9.58 -15.61
C ASP A 70 4.84 -9.98 -14.14
N GLY A 71 3.61 -10.27 -13.70
CA GLY A 71 3.28 -10.50 -12.30
C GLY A 71 4.05 -11.66 -11.66
N PRO A 72 3.87 -12.91 -12.12
CA PRO A 72 4.51 -14.09 -11.52
C PRO A 72 6.03 -13.97 -11.43
N ARG A 73 6.71 -13.57 -12.52
CA ARG A 73 8.17 -13.43 -12.53
C ARG A 73 8.63 -12.32 -11.58
N THR A 74 7.97 -11.17 -11.60
CA THR A 74 8.38 -10.03 -10.76
C THR A 74 8.15 -10.34 -9.28
N TRP A 75 7.06 -11.03 -8.95
CA TRP A 75 6.77 -11.47 -7.58
C TRP A 75 7.78 -12.52 -7.08
N GLU A 76 8.17 -13.50 -7.90
CA GLU A 76 9.20 -14.47 -7.52
C GLU A 76 10.54 -13.78 -7.23
N LEU A 77 10.96 -12.84 -8.09
CA LEU A 77 12.14 -12.01 -7.84
C LEU A 77 11.99 -11.19 -6.55
N LEU A 78 10.83 -10.60 -6.30
CA LEU A 78 10.54 -9.84 -5.09
C LEU A 78 10.71 -10.72 -3.85
N GLU A 79 10.08 -11.88 -3.79
CA GLU A 79 10.21 -12.80 -2.64
C GLU A 79 11.67 -13.20 -2.40
N HIS A 80 12.43 -13.48 -3.46
CA HIS A 80 13.85 -13.78 -3.36
C HIS A 80 14.65 -12.59 -2.77
N GLN A 81 14.41 -11.36 -3.24
CA GLN A 81 15.08 -10.18 -2.67
C GLN A 81 14.66 -9.93 -1.21
N LEU A 82 13.37 -10.05 -0.90
CA LEU A 82 12.82 -9.85 0.45
C LEU A 82 13.40 -10.86 1.46
N ALA A 83 13.76 -12.08 1.04
CA ALA A 83 14.34 -13.10 1.91
C ALA A 83 15.62 -12.64 2.61
N GLU A 84 16.41 -11.77 1.98
CA GLU A 84 17.62 -11.18 2.58
C GLU A 84 17.29 -10.17 3.71
N TYR A 85 16.06 -9.67 3.74
CA TYR A 85 15.54 -8.72 4.72
C TYR A 85 14.51 -9.33 5.66
N ALA A 86 14.33 -10.65 5.60
CA ALA A 86 13.37 -11.47 6.35
C ALA A 86 13.19 -11.09 7.83
N GLY A 87 14.24 -10.63 8.51
CA GLY A 87 14.21 -10.28 9.94
C GLY A 87 13.46 -9.00 10.29
N MET A 88 13.18 -8.11 9.32
CA MET A 88 12.38 -6.90 9.55
C MET A 88 10.94 -7.01 9.04
N LEU A 89 10.65 -8.02 8.22
CA LEU A 89 9.42 -8.14 7.47
C LEU A 89 8.37 -8.95 8.21
N THR A 90 7.12 -8.56 8.00
CA THR A 90 5.95 -9.39 8.27
C THR A 90 5.96 -10.56 7.31
N ARG A 91 5.71 -11.77 7.81
CA ARG A 91 5.68 -12.97 6.99
C ARG A 91 4.41 -13.77 7.22
N TYR A 92 4.00 -14.47 6.19
CA TYR A 92 3.02 -15.54 6.28
C TYR A 92 3.72 -16.89 6.19
N ARG A 93 3.35 -17.84 7.04
CA ARG A 93 3.78 -19.25 6.97
C ARG A 93 2.66 -20.15 7.48
N ASP A 94 2.21 -21.10 6.66
CA ASP A 94 1.28 -22.18 7.02
C ASP A 94 0.04 -21.68 7.81
N GLY A 95 -0.65 -20.67 7.29
CA GLY A 95 -1.86 -20.12 7.89
C GLY A 95 -1.63 -19.13 9.04
N LYS A 96 -0.38 -18.76 9.33
CA LYS A 96 -0.04 -17.81 10.40
C LYS A 96 0.71 -16.61 9.85
N VAL A 97 0.38 -15.43 10.38
CA VAL A 97 1.11 -14.19 10.13
C VAL A 97 1.99 -13.87 11.34
N ASP A 98 3.29 -13.76 11.10
CA ASP A 98 4.27 -13.28 12.07
C ASP A 98 4.60 -11.81 11.76
N THR A 99 4.31 -10.94 12.72
CA THR A 99 4.30 -9.48 12.58
C THR A 99 5.71 -8.92 12.65
N GLY A 100 6.16 -8.31 11.56
CA GLY A 100 7.41 -7.55 11.49
C GLY A 100 7.19 -6.03 11.58
N ALA A 101 8.29 -5.27 11.58
CA ALA A 101 8.24 -3.81 11.57
C ALA A 101 7.70 -3.25 10.23
N ILE A 102 7.96 -3.97 9.14
CA ILE A 102 7.55 -3.61 7.78
C ILE A 102 6.58 -4.67 7.25
N GLN A 103 5.50 -4.28 6.60
CA GLN A 103 4.63 -5.16 5.83
C GLN A 103 4.72 -4.80 4.35
N VAL A 104 5.11 -5.77 3.52
CA VAL A 104 5.16 -5.58 2.07
C VAL A 104 3.82 -6.00 1.48
N VAL A 105 3.19 -5.14 0.68
CA VAL A 105 1.92 -5.44 0.01
C VAL A 105 2.12 -5.25 -1.49
N VAL A 106 1.74 -6.23 -2.30
CA VAL A 106 1.88 -6.23 -3.76
C VAL A 106 0.61 -5.62 -4.37
N SER A 107 0.81 -4.59 -5.19
CA SER A 107 -0.20 -3.94 -6.06
C SER A 107 0.17 -4.16 -7.54
N GLY A 108 -0.59 -3.55 -8.45
CA GLY A 108 -0.38 -3.67 -9.90
C GLY A 108 -0.73 -5.06 -10.43
N ASN A 109 0.19 -5.63 -11.21
CA ASN A 109 0.09 -6.98 -11.79
C ASN A 109 0.34 -8.06 -10.73
N ARG A 110 -0.63 -8.23 -9.83
CA ARG A 110 -0.55 -9.15 -8.68
C ARG A 110 -0.89 -10.59 -9.08
N PRO A 111 0.01 -11.57 -8.92
CA PRO A 111 -0.25 -12.96 -9.27
C PRO A 111 -0.98 -13.70 -8.14
N LEU A 112 -2.30 -13.53 -8.03
CA LEU A 112 -3.11 -14.05 -6.92
C LEU A 112 -2.90 -15.56 -6.68
N ASP A 113 -2.99 -16.38 -7.73
CA ASP A 113 -2.87 -17.84 -7.60
C ASP A 113 -1.50 -18.23 -7.03
N ASN A 114 -0.41 -17.64 -7.56
CA ASN A 114 0.94 -17.87 -7.04
C ASN A 114 1.08 -17.49 -5.55
N MET A 115 0.52 -16.33 -5.16
CA MET A 115 0.59 -15.84 -3.79
C MET A 115 -0.27 -16.65 -2.82
N ALA A 116 -1.43 -17.14 -3.27
CA ALA A 116 -2.37 -17.91 -2.45
C ALA A 116 -1.89 -19.36 -2.25
N GLU A 117 -1.22 -19.95 -3.24
CA GLU A 117 -0.68 -21.31 -3.17
C GLU A 117 0.66 -21.39 -2.42
N ALA A 118 1.34 -20.27 -2.20
CA ALA A 118 2.62 -20.23 -1.52
C ALA A 118 2.50 -20.58 -0.02
N PRO A 119 3.19 -21.64 0.47
CA PRO A 119 3.11 -22.03 1.88
C PRO A 119 3.81 -21.01 2.81
N GLU A 120 4.78 -20.27 2.27
CA GLU A 120 5.46 -19.15 2.93
C GLU A 120 5.61 -17.99 1.94
N ARG A 121 5.40 -16.76 2.43
CA ARG A 121 5.63 -15.52 1.68
C ARG A 121 5.95 -14.35 2.61
N LEU A 122 6.72 -13.40 2.09
CA LEU A 122 7.14 -12.16 2.75
C LEU A 122 6.33 -10.94 2.28
N SER A 123 5.49 -11.12 1.27
CA SER A 123 4.58 -10.10 0.76
C SER A 123 3.11 -10.53 0.84
N PHE A 124 2.22 -9.55 0.82
CA PHE A 124 0.77 -9.68 0.96
C PHE A 124 0.05 -9.08 -0.24
N TYR A 125 -1.23 -9.39 -0.41
CA TYR A 125 -2.01 -8.98 -1.58
C TYR A 125 -2.77 -7.67 -1.34
N ASP A 126 -2.71 -6.73 -2.28
CA ASP A 126 -3.62 -5.59 -2.35
C ASP A 126 -4.84 -5.98 -3.20
N GLY A 127 -6.04 -6.01 -2.64
CA GLY A 127 -7.30 -6.32 -3.33
C GLY A 127 -7.88 -5.16 -4.14
N ARG A 128 -9.03 -5.38 -4.79
CA ARG A 128 -9.87 -4.35 -5.44
C ARG A 128 -11.24 -4.26 -4.77
N SER A 129 -11.99 -3.19 -5.03
CA SER A 129 -13.28 -2.98 -4.34
C SER A 129 -14.29 -4.10 -4.54
N GLY A 130 -14.19 -4.86 -5.63
CA GLY A 130 -14.99 -6.07 -5.87
C GLY A 130 -14.72 -7.22 -4.89
N ASP A 131 -13.56 -7.22 -4.24
CA ASP A 131 -13.15 -8.27 -3.30
C ASP A 131 -13.65 -8.02 -1.87
N LEU A 132 -14.19 -6.82 -1.59
CA LEU A 132 -14.72 -6.47 -0.27
C LEU A 132 -15.81 -7.45 0.15
N GLY A 133 -15.71 -8.02 1.36
CA GLY A 133 -16.66 -9.02 1.85
C GLY A 133 -16.68 -10.33 1.05
N GLY A 134 -15.66 -10.59 0.24
CA GLY A 134 -15.40 -11.89 -0.37
C GLY A 134 -14.69 -12.85 0.57
N ASP A 135 -14.22 -13.98 0.02
CA ASP A 135 -13.67 -15.10 0.80
C ASP A 135 -12.15 -14.96 1.10
N LEU A 136 -11.47 -13.98 0.52
CA LEU A 136 -10.03 -13.79 0.72
C LEU A 136 -9.76 -13.18 2.10
N ALA A 137 -9.14 -13.99 2.96
CA ALA A 137 -8.81 -13.60 4.33
C ALA A 137 -7.72 -12.51 4.38
N ALA A 138 -7.73 -11.69 5.43
CA ALA A 138 -6.76 -10.60 5.62
C ALA A 138 -5.31 -11.08 5.75
N GLU A 139 -5.09 -12.34 6.15
CA GLU A 139 -3.78 -12.96 6.15
C GLU A 139 -3.16 -13.00 4.75
N LEU A 140 -3.98 -13.12 3.70
CA LEU A 140 -3.58 -12.98 2.30
C LEU A 140 -3.72 -11.55 1.80
N MET A 141 -4.88 -10.95 2.01
CA MET A 141 -5.27 -9.66 1.44
C MET A 141 -5.55 -8.62 2.54
N PRO A 142 -4.52 -8.06 3.20
CA PRO A 142 -4.69 -7.11 4.31
C PRO A 142 -5.03 -5.69 3.86
N LEU A 143 -5.04 -5.42 2.56
CA LEU A 143 -5.33 -4.13 1.95
C LEU A 143 -6.28 -4.34 0.79
N VAL A 144 -7.23 -3.42 0.63
CA VAL A 144 -8.05 -3.27 -0.57
C VAL A 144 -7.86 -1.86 -1.08
N SER A 145 -7.45 -1.72 -2.34
CA SER A 145 -7.29 -0.42 -2.99
C SER A 145 -8.17 -0.31 -4.23
N ASP A 146 -8.62 0.90 -4.59
CA ASP A 146 -9.21 1.13 -5.91
C ASP A 146 -8.97 2.55 -6.43
N ASN A 147 -9.21 2.73 -7.74
CA ASN A 147 -9.21 4.03 -8.38
C ASN A 147 -10.44 4.81 -7.91
N TRP A 148 -10.25 5.98 -7.32
CA TRP A 148 -11.34 6.85 -6.90
C TRP A 148 -12.35 7.11 -8.04
N ASN A 149 -11.86 7.36 -9.25
CA ASN A 149 -12.68 7.73 -10.40
C ASN A 149 -13.42 6.56 -11.07
N THR A 150 -13.17 5.31 -10.63
CA THR A 150 -13.98 4.15 -11.06
C THR A 150 -15.08 3.84 -10.04
N VAL A 151 -14.95 4.34 -8.82
CA VAL A 151 -15.87 4.08 -7.70
C VAL A 151 -16.82 5.26 -7.44
N PHE A 152 -16.35 6.50 -7.65
CA PHE A 152 -17.07 7.73 -7.33
C PHE A 152 -17.05 8.71 -8.51
N ASP A 153 -18.16 9.44 -8.67
CA ASP A 153 -18.27 10.53 -9.65
C ASP A 153 -17.84 11.86 -9.00
N TRP A 154 -17.95 11.98 -7.68
CA TRP A 154 -17.62 13.21 -6.96
C TRP A 154 -16.11 13.48 -6.93
N ASN A 155 -15.74 14.67 -7.37
CA ASN A 155 -14.36 15.12 -7.55
C ASN A 155 -13.90 16.11 -6.46
N GLY A 156 -14.61 16.21 -5.34
CA GLY A 156 -14.33 17.19 -4.29
C GLY A 156 -15.04 18.54 -4.47
N GLU A 157 -15.73 18.79 -5.59
CA GLU A 157 -16.48 20.03 -5.80
C GLU A 157 -17.83 20.01 -5.10
N GLY A 158 -18.07 21.01 -4.25
CA GLY A 158 -19.29 21.10 -3.45
C GLY A 158 -19.47 19.92 -2.47
N PRO A 159 -20.65 19.79 -1.86
CA PRO A 159 -20.93 18.70 -0.94
C PRO A 159 -20.89 17.32 -1.64
N MET A 160 -20.24 16.33 -1.03
CA MET A 160 -20.30 14.95 -1.51
C MET A 160 -21.75 14.46 -1.58
N PRO A 161 -22.20 13.88 -2.71
CA PRO A 161 -23.54 13.30 -2.82
C PRO A 161 -23.78 12.26 -1.72
N ALA A 162 -24.95 12.35 -1.05
CA ALA A 162 -25.26 11.49 0.10
C ALA A 162 -25.14 9.99 -0.21
N ARG A 163 -25.51 9.59 -1.44
CA ARG A 163 -25.37 8.20 -1.94
C ARG A 163 -23.91 7.75 -1.99
N GLU A 164 -23.00 8.62 -2.42
CA GLU A 164 -21.57 8.31 -2.58
C GLU A 164 -20.90 8.29 -1.21
N ARG A 165 -21.24 9.23 -0.32
CA ARG A 165 -20.78 9.21 1.07
C ARG A 165 -21.21 7.92 1.79
N ALA A 166 -22.46 7.49 1.60
CA ALA A 166 -22.95 6.24 2.17
C ALA A 166 -22.15 5.03 1.64
N ARG A 167 -21.90 4.98 0.32
CA ARG A 167 -21.08 3.94 -0.32
C ARG A 167 -19.65 3.92 0.23
N LEU A 168 -19.00 5.07 0.39
CA LEU A 168 -17.65 5.16 0.96
C LEU A 168 -17.58 4.56 2.36
N ARG A 169 -18.55 4.91 3.22
CA ARG A 169 -18.64 4.39 4.59
C ARG A 169 -18.92 2.89 4.62
N GLU A 170 -19.78 2.40 3.72
CA GLU A 170 -20.06 0.97 3.59
C GLU A 170 -18.80 0.20 3.16
N MET A 171 -18.03 0.72 2.22
CA MET A 171 -16.78 0.09 1.78
C MET A 171 -15.75 0.02 2.92
N ALA A 172 -15.59 1.10 3.68
CA ALA A 172 -14.70 1.12 4.84
C ALA A 172 -15.14 0.10 5.90
N ALA A 173 -16.43 0.09 6.25
CA ALA A 173 -16.98 -0.88 7.20
C ALA A 173 -16.76 -2.33 6.75
N ARG A 174 -17.01 -2.66 5.48
CA ARG A 174 -16.80 -4.00 4.94
C ARG A 174 -15.33 -4.43 4.95
N ALA A 175 -14.41 -3.50 4.67
CA ALA A 175 -12.97 -3.78 4.77
C ALA A 175 -12.60 -4.09 6.23
N HIS A 176 -13.01 -3.24 7.18
CA HIS A 176 -12.69 -3.40 8.59
C HIS A 176 -13.32 -4.65 9.22
N ASP A 177 -14.57 -4.98 8.85
CA ASP A 177 -15.23 -6.22 9.28
C ASP A 177 -14.46 -7.48 8.82
N ALA A 178 -13.77 -7.40 7.68
CA ALA A 178 -12.91 -8.46 7.16
C ALA A 178 -11.46 -8.40 7.69
N GLY A 179 -11.13 -7.46 8.59
CA GLY A 179 -9.77 -7.25 9.10
C GLY A 179 -8.81 -6.62 8.09
N GLN A 180 -9.34 -6.01 7.03
CA GLN A 180 -8.60 -5.40 5.93
C GLN A 180 -8.57 -3.89 6.10
N ARG A 181 -7.62 -3.24 5.43
CA ARG A 181 -7.55 -1.78 5.31
C ARG A 181 -8.07 -1.33 3.95
N LEU A 182 -8.53 -0.08 3.87
CA LEU A 182 -9.00 0.53 2.64
C LEU A 182 -8.09 1.69 2.20
N ARG A 183 -7.84 1.78 0.89
CA ARG A 183 -7.10 2.87 0.23
C ARG A 183 -7.79 3.26 -1.08
N PHE A 184 -7.66 4.52 -1.47
CA PHE A 184 -7.96 4.95 -2.83
C PHE A 184 -6.77 5.67 -3.47
N TRP A 185 -6.62 5.50 -4.79
CA TRP A 185 -5.67 6.23 -5.62
C TRP A 185 -6.40 7.04 -6.71
N ALA A 186 -5.69 7.91 -7.41
CA ALA A 186 -6.27 8.87 -8.37
C ALA A 186 -7.38 9.77 -7.78
N THR A 187 -7.29 10.08 -6.48
CA THR A 187 -8.07 11.15 -5.87
C THR A 187 -7.59 12.52 -6.37
N PRO A 188 -8.43 13.58 -6.35
CA PRO A 188 -7.96 14.94 -6.54
C PRO A 188 -6.78 15.25 -5.61
N ASP A 189 -5.62 15.57 -6.19
CA ASP A 189 -4.37 15.73 -5.41
C ASP A 189 -3.68 17.09 -5.59
N GLN A 190 -4.19 17.92 -6.52
CA GLN A 190 -3.76 19.31 -6.64
C GLN A 190 -4.18 20.10 -5.40
N VAL A 191 -3.27 20.95 -4.91
CA VAL A 191 -3.52 21.83 -3.75
C VAL A 191 -4.77 22.67 -3.99
N GLY A 192 -5.78 22.49 -3.14
CA GLY A 192 -7.05 23.21 -3.27
C GLY A 192 -8.16 22.66 -2.38
N GLU A 193 -9.33 23.29 -2.52
CA GLU A 193 -10.53 22.94 -1.75
C GLU A 193 -11.02 21.52 -2.09
N GLN A 194 -10.99 21.12 -3.36
CA GLN A 194 -11.44 19.79 -3.80
C GLN A 194 -10.62 18.67 -3.15
N ARG A 195 -9.29 18.78 -3.17
CA ARG A 195 -8.40 17.83 -2.50
C ARG A 195 -8.69 17.76 -1.01
N THR A 196 -8.79 18.91 -0.35
CA THR A 196 -9.07 18.99 1.09
C THR A 196 -10.42 18.36 1.44
N ALA A 197 -11.43 18.57 0.59
CA ALA A 197 -12.75 17.96 0.73
C ALA A 197 -12.68 16.43 0.62
N VAL A 198 -11.95 15.89 -0.37
CA VAL A 198 -11.77 14.45 -0.53
C VAL A 198 -11.00 13.86 0.65
N TRP A 199 -9.88 14.46 1.07
CA TRP A 199 -9.15 14.02 2.26
C TRP A 199 -10.02 14.01 3.53
N THR A 200 -10.91 15.00 3.66
CA THR A 200 -11.86 15.07 4.77
C THR A 200 -12.85 13.92 4.73
N GLU A 201 -13.50 13.65 3.58
CA GLU A 201 -14.45 12.53 3.47
C GLU A 201 -13.77 11.16 3.64
N LEU A 202 -12.53 10.98 3.14
CA LEU A 202 -11.74 9.76 3.35
C LEU A 202 -11.45 9.54 4.85
N ARG A 203 -10.96 10.57 5.54
CA ARG A 203 -10.67 10.52 6.99
C ARG A 203 -11.95 10.26 7.79
N ASP A 204 -13.03 10.98 7.50
CA ASP A 204 -14.28 10.89 8.23
C ASP A 204 -15.01 9.55 8.00
N ALA A 205 -14.74 8.89 6.87
CA ALA A 205 -15.21 7.52 6.60
C ALA A 205 -14.31 6.43 7.19
N GLY A 206 -13.15 6.77 7.74
CA GLY A 206 -12.21 5.81 8.32
C GLY A 206 -11.34 5.10 7.29
N VAL A 207 -11.10 5.68 6.11
CA VAL A 207 -10.16 5.11 5.13
C VAL A 207 -8.74 5.14 5.70
N ASP A 208 -8.05 4.00 5.68
CA ASP A 208 -6.78 3.78 6.39
C ASP A 208 -5.58 4.48 5.74
N HIS A 209 -5.61 4.66 4.41
CA HIS A 209 -4.53 5.28 3.66
C HIS A 209 -5.05 6.32 2.65
N ILE A 210 -4.46 7.52 2.72
CA ILE A 210 -4.68 8.60 1.75
C ILE A 210 -3.46 8.67 0.84
N ASN A 211 -3.68 8.52 -0.47
CA ASN A 211 -2.63 8.67 -1.49
C ASN A 211 -2.38 10.16 -1.81
N THR A 212 -1.12 10.59 -1.88
CA THR A 212 -0.77 11.96 -2.28
C THR A 212 0.70 12.09 -2.68
N ASP A 213 1.00 13.05 -3.55
CA ASP A 213 2.34 13.58 -3.81
C ASP A 213 2.68 14.76 -2.87
N ASP A 214 1.69 15.45 -2.29
CA ASP A 214 1.88 16.56 -1.36
C ASP A 214 2.06 16.09 0.09
N LEU A 215 3.24 15.51 0.34
CA LEU A 215 3.62 14.97 1.65
C LEU A 215 3.58 16.01 2.78
N ALA A 216 3.93 17.26 2.50
CA ALA A 216 3.89 18.33 3.48
C ALA A 216 2.44 18.72 3.81
N GLY A 217 1.63 18.92 2.78
CA GLY A 217 0.22 19.29 2.92
C GLY A 217 -0.60 18.23 3.63
N LEU A 218 -0.41 16.94 3.30
CA LEU A 218 -1.12 15.87 4.00
C LEU A 218 -0.70 15.74 5.46
N ARG A 219 0.59 15.93 5.78
CA ARG A 219 1.06 15.94 7.18
C ARG A 219 0.36 17.04 7.97
N ASP A 220 0.28 18.24 7.41
CA ASP A 220 -0.31 19.39 8.09
C ASP A 220 -1.82 19.21 8.25
N PHE A 221 -2.51 18.66 7.23
CA PHE A 221 -3.93 18.29 7.30
C PHE A 221 -4.23 17.23 8.38
N LEU A 222 -3.41 16.18 8.50
CA LEU A 222 -3.62 15.12 9.49
C LEU A 222 -3.34 15.56 10.93
N ARG A 223 -2.68 16.70 11.13
CA ARG A 223 -2.34 17.27 12.44
C ARG A 223 -3.25 18.41 12.89
N SER A 224 -4.14 18.88 12.03
CA SER A 224 -5.17 19.87 12.36
C SER A 224 -6.36 19.22 13.06
#